data_AF-A0A954BSI7-F1
#
_entry.id   AF-A0A954BSI7-F1
#
_cell.length_a   1.000
_cell.length_b   1.000
_cell.length_c   1.000
_cell.angle_alpha   90.00
_cell.angle_beta   90.00
_cell.angle_gamma   90.00
#
_symmetry.space_group_name_H-M   'P 1'
#
loop_
_entity.id
_entity.type
_entity.pdbx_description
1 polymer ?
#
loop_
_entity_poly.entity_id
_entity_poly.type
_entity_poly.pdbx_seq_one_letter_code
_entity_poly.pdbx_strand_id
1 'polypeptide(L)'
;MRTSRRYLVLSMVSLLVGVGAAFLSDRHDCPSPCQTRAERIDRLCEKAMHSAIAGDFDEGERYARELIRLDPSEAYHQEMMAYALRGQNDPRASITYYERAIQLAKTREHANSLVLADSYIGLAANLHSLERDDEALQQADKAIQIADARRRIRDHAADYYQLACAYAVRSTISDGPQQLRDRGSAIANLQFAVEKGFDGWDHMAGDLDLKALHDDAEFEGLFPDGNVPTPALRYER
;
A
#
# COMPACT_ATOMS: atom_id res chain seq x y z
N MET A 1 -11.86 33.58 -9.98
CA MET A 1 -12.66 32.45 -10.50
C MET A 1 -12.01 31.17 -10.02
N ARG A 2 -12.59 30.52 -9.01
CA ARG A 2 -12.13 29.25 -8.42
C ARG A 2 -13.18 28.20 -8.78
N THR A 3 -12.82 27.24 -9.62
CA THR A 3 -13.61 26.04 -9.88
C THR A 3 -12.67 24.86 -10.06
N SER A 4 -13.09 23.72 -9.50
CA SER A 4 -12.53 22.38 -9.63
C SER A 4 -11.39 22.00 -8.68
N ARG A 5 -11.76 21.52 -7.48
CA ARG A 5 -10.90 20.74 -6.57
C ARG A 5 -11.65 19.54 -5.95
N ARG A 6 -12.57 18.90 -6.68
CA ARG A 6 -13.46 17.86 -6.12
C ARG A 6 -13.64 16.58 -6.94
N TYR A 7 -12.81 16.30 -7.93
CA TYR A 7 -12.95 15.08 -8.74
C TYR A 7 -11.60 14.42 -8.99
N LEU A 8 -11.10 13.64 -8.02
CA LEU A 8 -10.10 12.57 -8.27
C LEU A 8 -9.77 11.67 -7.06
N VAL A 9 -10.71 11.46 -6.11
CA VAL A 9 -10.55 10.40 -5.08
C VAL A 9 -11.61 9.30 -5.18
N LEU A 10 -12.62 9.44 -6.05
CA LEU A 10 -13.53 8.35 -6.40
C LEU A 10 -13.07 7.64 -7.67
N SER A 11 -12.14 6.69 -7.58
CA SER A 11 -11.98 5.69 -8.64
C SER A 11 -11.38 4.33 -8.21
N MET A 12 -11.57 3.88 -6.96
CA MET A 12 -11.27 2.49 -6.58
C MET A 12 -12.35 1.73 -5.80
N VAL A 13 -13.55 2.29 -5.58
CA VAL A 13 -14.63 1.61 -4.82
C VAL A 13 -15.88 1.30 -5.69
N SER A 14 -15.76 1.22 -7.01
CA SER A 14 -16.93 0.95 -7.87
C SER A 14 -16.71 -0.23 -8.81
N LEU A 15 -16.69 -1.45 -8.25
CA LEU A 15 -16.97 -2.69 -8.96
C LEU A 15 -17.18 -3.83 -7.96
N LEU A 16 -18.35 -3.87 -7.31
CA LEU A 16 -19.03 -5.04 -6.74
C LEU A 16 -20.16 -4.56 -5.82
N VAL A 17 -21.38 -4.36 -6.34
CA VAL A 17 -22.65 -4.90 -5.81
C VAL A 17 -23.72 -4.62 -6.87
N GLY A 18 -24.36 -5.67 -7.37
CA GLY A 18 -25.49 -5.60 -8.28
C GLY A 18 -26.79 -5.20 -7.59
N VAL A 19 -27.59 -4.42 -8.32
CA VAL A 19 -29.06 -4.41 -8.39
C VAL A 19 -29.84 -4.58 -7.06
N GLY A 20 -30.46 -3.49 -6.61
CA GLY A 20 -31.51 -3.51 -5.59
C GLY A 20 -32.22 -2.16 -5.49
N ALA A 21 -33.04 -1.82 -6.48
CA ALA A 21 -33.93 -0.68 -6.40
C ALA A 21 -35.21 -1.01 -5.60
N ALA A 22 -35.71 0.02 -4.91
CA ALA A 22 -37.01 0.16 -4.24
C ALA A 22 -37.15 -0.36 -2.80
N PHE A 23 -37.12 0.55 -1.82
CA PHE A 23 -38.34 1.04 -1.15
C PHE A 23 -38.02 2.28 -0.28
N LEU A 24 -38.71 3.39 -0.54
CA LEU A 24 -38.78 4.59 0.29
C LEU A 24 -39.89 4.40 1.34
N SER A 25 -39.60 4.58 2.63
CA SER A 25 -40.47 5.28 3.60
C SER A 25 -39.82 5.33 4.98
N ASP A 26 -40.10 6.41 5.71
CA ASP A 26 -39.81 6.73 7.11
C ASP A 26 -38.35 6.97 7.54
N ARG A 27 -37.94 8.24 7.39
CA ARG A 27 -36.91 8.85 8.25
C ARG A 27 -37.60 9.48 9.45
N HIS A 28 -37.55 8.79 10.60
CA HIS A 28 -37.74 9.43 11.90
C HIS A 28 -36.38 9.85 12.48
N ASP A 29 -36.36 11.08 12.99
CA ASP A 29 -35.32 11.83 13.69
C ASP A 29 -34.17 11.03 14.33
N CYS A 30 -32.96 11.26 13.82
CA CYS A 30 -31.70 11.00 14.54
C CYS A 30 -30.79 12.25 14.39
N PRO A 31 -30.38 12.94 15.48
CA PRO A 31 -29.70 14.24 15.41
C PRO A 31 -28.19 14.12 15.17
N SER A 32 -27.77 13.18 14.34
CA SER A 32 -26.40 12.99 13.83
C SER A 32 -26.50 12.02 12.64
N PRO A 33 -25.73 12.17 11.55
CA PRO A 33 -25.80 11.17 10.48
C PRO A 33 -25.33 9.84 11.07
N CYS A 34 -26.25 8.89 11.22
CA CYS A 34 -25.97 7.52 11.56
C CYS A 34 -25.11 6.96 10.42
N GLN A 35 -23.79 6.96 10.60
CA GLN A 35 -22.86 6.50 9.57
C GLN A 35 -23.15 5.03 9.30
N THR A 36 -23.29 4.67 8.04
CA THR A 36 -23.43 3.28 7.64
C THR A 36 -22.14 2.52 7.98
N ARG A 37 -22.24 1.20 8.13
CA ARG A 37 -21.07 0.34 8.35
C ARG A 37 -20.01 0.52 7.25
N ALA A 38 -20.44 0.68 6.00
CA ALA A 38 -19.54 0.93 4.87
C ALA A 38 -18.81 2.27 4.99
N GLU A 39 -19.53 3.37 5.26
CA GLU A 39 -18.91 4.70 5.45
C GLU A 39 -17.92 4.73 6.63
N ARG A 40 -18.18 3.93 7.67
CA ARG A 40 -17.24 3.77 8.78
C ARG A 40 -15.98 3.04 8.34
N ILE A 41 -16.10 1.95 7.58
CA ILE A 41 -14.96 1.20 7.05
C ILE A 41 -14.11 2.12 6.16
N ASP A 42 -14.71 2.82 5.19
CA ASP A 42 -13.99 3.72 4.28
C ASP A 42 -13.18 4.77 5.05
N ARG A 43 -13.80 5.41 6.04
CA ARG A 43 -13.13 6.40 6.90
C ARG A 43 -11.97 5.80 7.70
N LEU A 44 -12.13 4.57 8.18
CA LEU A 44 -11.08 3.89 8.93
C LEU A 44 -9.91 3.52 8.02
N CYS A 45 -10.17 3.09 6.77
CA CYS A 45 -9.15 2.85 5.77
C CYS A 45 -8.36 4.13 5.46
N GLU A 46 -9.04 5.25 5.20
CA GLU A 46 -8.39 6.56 4.97
C GLU A 46 -7.49 6.96 6.15
N LYS A 47 -7.99 6.78 7.37
CA LYS A 47 -7.23 7.11 8.58
C LYS A 47 -6.03 6.20 8.80
N ALA A 48 -6.17 4.89 8.58
CA ALA A 48 -5.06 3.95 8.65
C ALA A 48 -3.97 4.31 7.64
N MET A 49 -4.36 4.60 6.39
CA MET A 49 -3.42 5.01 5.33
C MET A 49 -2.71 6.33 5.67
N HIS A 50 -3.44 7.36 6.11
CA HIS A 50 -2.82 8.62 6.50
C HIS A 50 -1.87 8.47 7.69
N SER A 51 -2.22 7.63 8.67
CA SER A 51 -1.34 7.37 9.82
C SER A 51 -0.05 6.67 9.36
N ALA A 52 -0.15 5.71 8.44
CA ALA A 52 1.01 5.05 7.84
C ALA A 52 1.92 6.03 7.07
N ILE A 53 1.35 6.90 6.22
CA ILE A 53 2.10 7.92 5.47
C ILE A 53 2.81 8.90 6.44
N ALA A 54 2.16 9.25 7.55
CA ALA A 54 2.74 10.11 8.57
C ALA A 54 3.78 9.40 9.46
N GLY A 55 3.92 8.08 9.35
CA GLY A 55 4.75 7.26 10.25
C GLY A 55 4.15 7.05 11.64
N ASP A 56 2.87 7.39 11.86
CA ASP A 56 2.16 7.12 13.11
C ASP A 56 1.58 5.69 13.11
N PHE A 57 2.47 4.72 13.28
CA PHE A 57 2.10 3.32 13.18
C PHE A 57 1.29 2.79 14.36
N ASP A 58 1.36 3.44 15.53
CA ASP A 58 0.51 3.09 16.67
C ASP A 58 -0.97 3.41 16.38
N GLU A 59 -1.21 4.59 15.80
CA GLU A 59 -2.54 5.00 15.39
C GLU A 59 -3.02 4.18 14.17
N GLY A 60 -2.12 3.89 13.22
CA GLY A 60 -2.37 2.98 12.11
C GLY A 60 -2.83 1.58 12.57
N GLU A 61 -2.13 0.98 13.53
CA GLU A 61 -2.49 -0.31 14.12
C GLU A 61 -3.86 -0.24 14.81
N ARG A 62 -4.14 0.86 15.52
CA ARG A 62 -5.44 1.06 16.19
C ARG A 62 -6.59 1.04 15.17
N TYR A 63 -6.43 1.74 14.04
CA TYR A 63 -7.44 1.74 12.98
C TYR A 63 -7.55 0.39 12.28
N ALA A 64 -6.44 -0.25 11.93
CA ALA A 64 -6.43 -1.59 11.34
C ALA A 64 -7.11 -2.63 12.23
N ARG A 65 -6.91 -2.55 13.56
CA ARG A 65 -7.57 -3.43 14.53
C ARG A 65 -9.09 -3.26 14.52
N GLU A 66 -9.57 -2.02 14.35
CA GLU A 66 -10.99 -1.73 14.24
C GLU A 66 -11.57 -2.25 12.92
N LEU A 67 -10.84 -2.08 11.81
CA LEU A 67 -11.20 -2.63 10.51
C LEU A 67 -11.35 -4.15 10.55
N ILE A 68 -10.38 -4.87 11.11
CA ILE A 68 -10.42 -6.34 11.26
C ILE A 68 -11.60 -6.78 12.14
N ARG A 69 -11.92 -6.04 13.21
CA ARG A 69 -13.10 -6.33 14.05
C ARG A 69 -14.41 -6.16 13.28
N LEU A 70 -14.47 -5.17 12.39
CA LEU A 70 -15.64 -4.96 11.55
C LEU A 70 -15.70 -6.08 10.51
N ASP A 71 -14.67 -6.26 9.69
CA ASP A 71 -14.60 -7.28 8.66
C ASP A 71 -13.24 -8.01 8.69
N PRO A 72 -13.18 -9.22 9.28
CA PRO A 72 -11.96 -10.01 9.35
C PRO A 72 -11.64 -10.78 8.06
N SER A 73 -12.54 -10.77 7.08
CA SER A 73 -12.38 -11.49 5.81
C SER A 73 -11.80 -10.65 4.68
N GLU A 74 -11.73 -9.33 4.87
CA GLU A 74 -11.12 -8.42 3.92
C GLU A 74 -9.58 -8.47 4.02
N ALA A 75 -8.93 -8.78 2.90
CA ALA A 75 -7.48 -8.91 2.81
C ALA A 75 -6.77 -7.58 3.09
N TYR A 76 -7.35 -6.47 2.63
CA TYR A 76 -6.78 -5.14 2.81
C TYR A 76 -6.67 -4.74 4.29
N HIS A 77 -7.63 -5.13 5.12
CA HIS A 77 -7.59 -4.85 6.56
C HIS A 77 -6.44 -5.60 7.26
N GLN A 78 -6.15 -6.81 6.80
CA GLN A 78 -5.02 -7.61 7.31
C GLN A 78 -3.69 -7.00 6.88
N GLU A 79 -3.61 -6.53 5.64
CA GLU A 79 -2.43 -5.86 5.08
C GLU A 79 -2.11 -4.55 5.82
N MET A 80 -3.11 -3.71 6.10
CA MET A 80 -2.94 -2.49 6.92
C MET A 80 -2.40 -2.78 8.33
N MET A 81 -2.87 -3.84 8.97
CA MET A 81 -2.35 -4.29 10.27
C MET A 81 -0.90 -4.71 10.16
N ALA A 82 -0.57 -5.49 9.14
CA ALA A 82 0.78 -5.97 8.90
C ALA A 82 1.75 -4.80 8.64
N TYR A 83 1.35 -3.81 7.83
CA TYR A 83 2.16 -2.63 7.53
C TYR A 83 2.44 -1.80 8.79
N ALA A 84 1.41 -1.56 9.62
CA ALA A 84 1.58 -0.85 10.89
C ALA A 84 2.57 -1.58 11.82
N LEU A 85 2.41 -2.89 12.01
CA LEU A 85 3.30 -3.69 12.87
C LEU A 85 4.75 -3.74 12.34
N ARG A 86 4.94 -3.79 11.02
CA ARG A 86 6.27 -3.67 10.41
C ARG A 86 6.89 -2.32 10.74
N GLY A 87 6.12 -1.25 10.62
CA GLY A 87 6.54 0.10 10.96
C GLY A 87 6.93 0.26 12.43
N GLN A 88 6.28 -0.47 13.34
CA GLN A 88 6.63 -0.57 14.75
C GLN A 88 7.83 -1.50 15.03
N ASN A 89 8.46 -2.05 13.98
CA ASN A 89 9.57 -3.00 14.09
C ASN A 89 9.18 -4.31 14.81
N ASP A 90 7.94 -4.79 14.62
CA ASP A 90 7.50 -6.14 15.02
C ASP A 90 7.30 -7.04 13.78
N PRO A 91 8.39 -7.55 13.20
CA PRO A 91 8.29 -8.34 11.98
C PRO A 91 7.62 -9.70 12.18
N ARG A 92 7.67 -10.26 13.40
CA ARG A 92 7.04 -11.56 13.69
C ARG A 92 5.52 -11.45 13.67
N ALA A 93 4.97 -10.42 14.31
CA ALA A 93 3.54 -10.16 14.26
C ALA A 93 3.10 -9.75 12.85
N SER A 94 3.87 -8.88 12.19
CA SER A 94 3.60 -8.42 10.82
C SER A 94 3.48 -9.58 9.82
N ILE A 95 4.40 -10.55 9.84
CA ILE A 95 4.36 -11.74 8.97
C ILE A 95 3.02 -12.48 9.08
N THR A 96 2.51 -12.67 10.30
CA THR A 96 1.25 -13.39 10.54
C THR A 96 0.09 -12.74 9.79
N TYR A 97 0.04 -11.41 9.78
CA TYR A 97 -1.02 -10.66 9.11
C TYR A 97 -0.82 -10.61 7.58
N TYR A 98 0.41 -10.48 7.09
CA TYR A 98 0.69 -10.59 5.65
C TYR A 98 0.35 -11.96 5.08
N GLU A 99 0.68 -13.05 5.78
CA GLU A 99 0.29 -14.41 5.38
C GLU A 99 -1.24 -14.56 5.31
N ARG A 100 -1.96 -13.96 6.25
CA ARG A 100 -3.42 -13.94 6.25
C ARG A 100 -3.98 -13.13 5.09
N ALA A 101 -3.44 -11.94 4.81
CA ALA A 101 -3.82 -11.11 3.66
C ALA A 101 -3.62 -11.88 2.34
N ILE A 102 -2.47 -12.54 2.17
CA ILE A 102 -2.16 -13.39 1.01
C ILE A 102 -3.16 -14.55 0.89
N GLN A 103 -3.51 -15.21 2.00
CA GLN A 103 -4.46 -16.32 1.98
C GLN A 103 -5.85 -15.86 1.49
N LEU A 104 -6.33 -14.71 1.96
CA LEU A 104 -7.61 -14.14 1.57
C LEU A 104 -7.59 -13.67 0.10
N ALA A 105 -6.53 -12.96 -0.29
CA ALA A 105 -6.38 -12.41 -1.64
C ALA A 105 -6.09 -13.46 -2.72
N LYS A 106 -5.70 -14.69 -2.38
CA LYS A 106 -5.55 -15.78 -3.36
C LYS A 106 -6.87 -16.43 -3.79
N THR A 107 -7.97 -16.12 -3.11
CA THR A 107 -9.29 -16.58 -3.57
C THR A 107 -9.57 -15.95 -4.95
N ARG A 108 -10.21 -16.69 -5.88
CA ARG A 108 -10.16 -16.45 -7.35
C ARG A 108 -10.57 -15.05 -7.82
N GLU A 109 -11.22 -14.25 -7.00
CA GLU A 109 -11.59 -12.86 -7.30
C GLU A 109 -10.42 -11.86 -7.12
N HIS A 110 -9.30 -12.26 -6.49
CA HIS A 110 -8.21 -11.35 -6.09
C HIS A 110 -6.79 -11.85 -6.44
N ALA A 111 -6.66 -12.95 -7.21
CA ALA A 111 -5.38 -13.63 -7.47
C ALA A 111 -4.30 -12.77 -8.17
N ASN A 112 -4.65 -11.60 -8.68
CA ASN A 112 -3.73 -10.58 -9.18
C ASN A 112 -4.11 -9.19 -8.63
N SER A 113 -4.54 -9.05 -7.37
CA SER A 113 -4.93 -7.76 -6.77
C SER A 113 -3.70 -6.93 -6.34
N LEU A 114 -3.88 -5.61 -6.13
CA LEU A 114 -2.83 -4.75 -5.53
C LEU A 114 -2.44 -5.31 -4.16
N VAL A 115 -3.44 -5.57 -3.31
CA VAL A 115 -3.25 -6.11 -1.96
C VAL A 115 -2.41 -7.38 -1.95
N LEU A 116 -2.60 -8.28 -2.93
CA LEU A 116 -1.81 -9.51 -3.00
C LEU A 116 -0.33 -9.21 -3.27
N ALA A 117 -0.02 -8.31 -4.21
CA ALA A 117 1.36 -7.92 -4.50
C ALA A 117 1.98 -7.18 -3.30
N ASP A 118 1.31 -6.18 -2.73
CA ASP A 118 1.78 -5.44 -1.55
C ASP A 118 2.04 -6.38 -0.36
N SER A 119 1.17 -7.36 -0.16
CA SER A 119 1.35 -8.33 0.92
C SER A 119 2.60 -9.21 0.72
N TYR A 120 2.97 -9.54 -0.51
CA TYR A 120 4.22 -10.24 -0.79
C TYR A 120 5.44 -9.33 -0.63
N ILE A 121 5.35 -8.05 -0.99
CA ILE A 121 6.41 -7.05 -0.77
C ILE A 121 6.69 -6.93 0.73
N GLY A 122 5.64 -6.68 1.52
CA GLY A 122 5.74 -6.56 2.97
C GLY A 122 6.23 -7.85 3.63
N LEU A 123 5.77 -9.02 3.19
CA LEU A 123 6.26 -10.31 3.69
C LEU A 123 7.76 -10.48 3.39
N ALA A 124 8.23 -10.13 2.19
CA ALA A 124 9.65 -10.18 1.84
C ALA A 124 10.49 -9.28 2.76
N ALA A 125 10.07 -8.03 2.98
CA ALA A 125 10.77 -7.09 3.84
C ALA A 125 10.87 -7.59 5.30
N ASN A 126 9.80 -8.16 5.85
CA ASN A 126 9.82 -8.68 7.21
C ASN A 126 10.65 -9.97 7.34
N LEU A 127 10.62 -10.87 6.35
CA LEU A 127 11.47 -12.06 6.32
C LEU A 127 12.95 -11.67 6.28
N HIS A 128 13.31 -10.68 5.46
CA HIS A 128 14.66 -10.14 5.40
C HIS A 128 15.11 -9.53 6.73
N SER A 129 14.23 -8.79 7.42
CA SER A 129 14.53 -8.25 8.76
C SER A 129 14.79 -9.32 9.83
N LEU A 130 14.38 -10.56 9.55
CA LEU A 130 14.62 -11.74 10.38
C LEU A 130 15.76 -12.62 9.83
N GLU A 131 16.57 -12.11 8.89
CA GLU A 131 17.69 -12.80 8.25
C GLU A 131 17.27 -14.08 7.50
N ARG A 132 16.03 -14.11 6.99
CA ARG A 132 15.47 -15.24 6.21
C ARG A 132 15.50 -14.92 4.72
N ASP A 133 16.69 -14.60 4.20
CA ASP A 133 16.87 -14.00 2.87
C ASP A 133 16.41 -14.89 1.72
N ASP A 134 16.64 -16.20 1.78
CA ASP A 134 16.16 -17.14 0.75
C ASP A 134 14.62 -17.11 0.63
N GLU A 135 13.92 -17.03 1.76
CA GLU A 135 12.46 -16.95 1.78
C GLU A 135 11.95 -15.58 1.36
N ALA A 136 12.70 -14.53 1.73
CA ALA A 136 12.41 -13.15 1.37
C ALA A 136 12.53 -12.95 -0.16
N LEU A 137 13.59 -13.45 -0.79
CA LEU A 137 13.77 -13.42 -2.25
C LEU A 137 12.62 -14.13 -2.97
N GLN A 138 12.20 -15.31 -2.48
CA GLN A 138 11.07 -16.02 -3.06
C GLN A 138 9.76 -15.21 -2.99
N GLN A 139 9.54 -14.42 -1.94
CA GLN A 139 8.34 -13.58 -1.84
C GLN A 139 8.47 -12.33 -2.71
N ALA A 140 9.64 -11.70 -2.76
CA ALA A 140 9.91 -10.56 -3.63
C ALA A 140 9.71 -10.93 -5.11
N ASP A 141 10.16 -12.11 -5.53
CA ASP A 141 9.93 -12.62 -6.88
C ASP A 141 8.45 -12.81 -7.20
N LYS A 142 7.64 -13.29 -6.25
CA LYS A 142 6.18 -13.39 -6.43
C LYS A 142 5.53 -12.01 -6.53
N ALA A 143 5.95 -11.05 -5.70
CA ALA A 143 5.46 -9.67 -5.78
C ALA A 143 5.71 -9.07 -7.16
N ILE A 144 6.94 -9.19 -7.68
CA ILE A 144 7.31 -8.72 -9.02
C ILE A 144 6.47 -9.40 -10.11
N GLN A 145 6.30 -10.72 -10.04
CA GLN A 145 5.48 -11.45 -11.02
C GLN A 145 4.04 -10.95 -11.07
N ILE A 146 3.43 -10.69 -9.90
CA ILE A 146 2.04 -10.23 -9.81
C ILE A 146 1.93 -8.77 -10.26
N ALA A 147 2.81 -7.89 -9.76
CA ALA A 147 2.81 -6.48 -10.10
C ALA A 147 3.06 -6.27 -11.60
N ASP A 148 4.00 -7.01 -12.20
CA ASP A 148 4.25 -6.94 -13.64
C ASP A 148 3.08 -7.49 -14.46
N ALA A 149 2.43 -8.58 -14.03
CA ALA A 149 1.22 -9.07 -14.68
C ALA A 149 0.09 -8.03 -14.65
N ARG A 150 -0.12 -7.36 -13.50
CA ARG A 150 -1.12 -6.29 -13.36
C ARG A 150 -0.80 -5.10 -14.26
N ARG A 151 0.45 -4.64 -14.24
CA ARG A 151 0.96 -3.54 -15.08
C ARG A 151 0.68 -3.80 -16.56
N ARG A 152 0.95 -5.01 -17.05
CA ARG A 152 0.69 -5.39 -18.45
C ARG A 152 -0.79 -5.38 -18.83
N ILE A 153 -1.69 -5.55 -17.86
CA ILE A 153 -3.14 -5.60 -18.11
C ILE A 153 -3.77 -4.20 -18.02
N ARG A 154 -3.44 -3.43 -16.97
CA ARG A 154 -4.10 -2.15 -16.67
C ARG A 154 -3.35 -0.92 -17.16
N ASP A 155 -2.01 -1.02 -17.31
CA ASP A 155 -1.12 0.08 -17.69
C ASP A 155 -1.39 1.38 -16.91
N HIS A 156 -1.55 1.27 -15.60
CA HIS A 156 -1.92 2.37 -14.70
C HIS A 156 -0.77 2.77 -13.78
N ALA A 157 -0.67 4.05 -13.42
CA ALA A 157 0.41 4.61 -12.59
C ALA A 157 0.69 3.79 -11.31
N ALA A 158 -0.36 3.43 -10.57
CA ALA A 158 -0.27 2.60 -9.37
C ALA A 158 0.37 1.21 -9.60
N ASP A 159 0.24 0.60 -10.79
CA ASP A 159 0.87 -0.70 -11.05
C ASP A 159 2.38 -0.56 -11.30
N TYR A 160 2.82 0.55 -11.89
CA TYR A 160 4.24 0.87 -11.99
C TYR A 160 4.83 1.19 -10.61
N TYR A 161 4.12 1.98 -9.79
CA TYR A 161 4.52 2.26 -8.42
C TYR A 161 4.72 0.99 -7.59
N GLN A 162 3.74 0.08 -7.64
CA GLN A 162 3.81 -1.19 -6.93
C GLN A 162 4.97 -2.08 -7.44
N LEU A 163 5.19 -2.12 -8.75
CA LEU A 163 6.32 -2.85 -9.32
C LEU A 163 7.65 -2.25 -8.85
N ALA A 164 7.74 -0.93 -8.74
CA ALA A 164 8.91 -0.26 -8.19
C ALA A 164 9.18 -0.66 -6.73
N CYS A 165 8.15 -0.67 -5.87
CA CYS A 165 8.26 -1.09 -4.48
C CYS A 165 8.79 -2.53 -4.38
N ALA A 166 8.30 -3.44 -5.22
CA ALA A 166 8.76 -4.82 -5.24
C ALA A 166 10.25 -4.95 -5.62
N TYR A 167 10.70 -4.19 -6.62
CA TYR A 167 12.12 -4.13 -6.99
C TYR A 167 12.98 -3.46 -5.91
N ALA A 168 12.49 -2.39 -5.29
CA ALA A 168 13.19 -1.68 -4.22
C ALA A 168 13.46 -2.61 -3.03
N VAL A 169 12.43 -3.34 -2.57
CA VAL A 169 12.58 -4.35 -1.51
C VAL A 169 13.52 -5.47 -1.95
N ARG A 170 13.38 -6.02 -3.17
CA ARG A 170 14.30 -7.07 -3.62
C ARG A 170 15.75 -6.60 -3.63
N SER A 171 16.00 -5.34 -3.95
CA SER A 171 17.34 -4.76 -3.97
C SER A 171 18.02 -4.71 -2.59
N THR A 172 17.25 -4.70 -1.49
CA THR A 172 17.82 -4.78 -0.13
C THR A 172 18.26 -6.19 0.24
N ILE A 173 17.66 -7.20 -0.41
CA ILE A 173 17.88 -8.61 -0.12
C ILE A 173 18.94 -9.22 -1.04
N SER A 174 18.95 -8.79 -2.31
CA SER A 174 19.90 -9.28 -3.32
C SER A 174 21.27 -8.61 -3.18
N ASP A 175 22.31 -9.30 -3.64
CA ASP A 175 23.69 -8.78 -3.61
C ASP A 175 24.28 -8.51 -5.00
N GLY A 176 25.32 -7.68 -5.02
CA GLY A 176 26.21 -7.50 -6.16
C GLY A 176 25.50 -6.95 -7.42
N PRO A 177 25.75 -7.51 -8.61
CA PRO A 177 25.14 -6.99 -9.85
C PRO A 177 23.61 -7.06 -9.86
N GLN A 178 22.99 -7.97 -9.10
CA GLN A 178 21.52 -8.08 -9.06
C GLN A 178 20.90 -6.92 -8.27
N GLN A 179 21.51 -6.53 -7.15
CA GLN A 179 21.12 -5.36 -6.37
C GLN A 179 21.04 -4.10 -7.22
N LEU A 180 22.08 -3.81 -8.00
CA LEU A 180 22.12 -2.63 -8.87
C LEU A 180 21.04 -2.67 -9.95
N ARG A 181 20.78 -3.85 -10.53
CA ARG A 181 19.68 -4.02 -11.51
C ARG A 181 18.32 -3.79 -10.88
N ASP A 182 18.11 -4.25 -9.66
CA ASP A 182 16.85 -4.11 -8.96
C ASP A 182 16.62 -2.66 -8.54
N ARG A 183 17.64 -1.96 -8.02
CA ARG A 183 17.57 -0.51 -7.78
C ARG A 183 17.22 0.26 -9.04
N GLY A 184 17.93 0.02 -10.16
CA GLY A 184 17.64 0.68 -11.43
C GLY A 184 16.24 0.36 -11.97
N SER A 185 15.76 -0.87 -11.78
CA SER A 185 14.39 -1.26 -12.15
C SER A 185 13.35 -0.55 -11.29
N ALA A 186 13.63 -0.35 -10.00
CA ALA A 186 12.74 0.39 -9.11
C ALA A 186 12.62 1.85 -9.55
N ILE A 187 13.74 2.55 -9.76
CA ILE A 187 13.76 3.94 -10.23
C ILE A 187 13.03 4.11 -11.57
N ALA A 188 13.33 3.25 -12.55
CA ALA A 188 12.68 3.32 -13.87
C ALA A 188 11.15 3.16 -13.76
N ASN A 189 10.66 2.28 -12.88
CA ASN A 189 9.23 2.12 -12.68
C ASN A 189 8.60 3.30 -11.94
N LEU A 190 9.30 3.95 -10.99
CA LEU A 190 8.81 5.18 -10.38
C LEU A 190 8.72 6.32 -11.41
N GLN A 191 9.70 6.45 -12.31
CA GLN A 191 9.66 7.40 -13.42
C GLN A 191 8.41 7.18 -14.29
N PHE A 192 8.15 5.93 -14.70
CA PHE A 192 6.93 5.60 -15.43
C PHE A 192 5.65 5.89 -14.64
N ALA A 193 5.63 5.63 -13.32
CA ALA A 193 4.49 5.95 -12.48
C ALA A 193 4.19 7.46 -12.50
N VAL A 194 5.22 8.30 -12.35
CA VAL A 194 5.12 9.76 -12.42
C VAL A 194 4.67 10.23 -13.79
N GLU A 195 5.24 9.71 -14.88
CA GLU A 195 4.83 10.02 -16.26
C GLU A 195 3.36 9.67 -16.52
N LYS A 196 2.84 8.62 -15.87
CA LYS A 196 1.44 8.19 -15.93
C LYS A 196 0.52 8.97 -14.98
N GLY A 197 1.04 9.97 -14.27
CA GLY A 197 0.26 10.87 -13.42
C GLY A 197 0.16 10.44 -11.96
N PHE A 198 1.08 9.61 -11.46
CA PHE A 198 1.21 9.40 -10.01
C PHE A 198 1.58 10.72 -9.32
N ASP A 199 0.80 11.12 -8.32
CA ASP A 199 0.96 12.37 -7.56
C ASP A 199 1.01 12.16 -6.04
N GLY A 200 1.12 10.91 -5.59
CA GLY A 200 1.22 10.51 -4.19
C GLY A 200 2.59 10.79 -3.58
N TRP A 201 3.08 12.03 -3.65
CA TRP A 201 4.44 12.41 -3.24
C TRP A 201 4.73 12.12 -1.77
N ASP A 202 3.79 12.43 -0.87
CA ASP A 202 3.94 12.17 0.56
C ASP A 202 3.98 10.67 0.85
N HIS A 203 3.18 9.88 0.11
CA HIS A 203 3.20 8.43 0.20
C HIS A 203 4.56 7.88 -0.26
N MET A 204 5.04 8.30 -1.43
CA MET A 204 6.33 7.87 -1.98
C MET A 204 7.51 8.25 -1.07
N ALA A 205 7.48 9.42 -0.44
CA ALA A 205 8.53 9.88 0.48
C ALA A 205 8.53 9.15 1.83
N GLY A 206 7.35 8.71 2.28
CA GLY A 206 7.17 8.00 3.54
C GLY A 206 7.19 6.47 3.43
N ASP A 207 7.23 5.93 2.20
CA ASP A 207 7.05 4.49 2.00
C ASP A 207 8.24 3.68 2.51
N LEU A 208 7.95 2.75 3.42
CA LEU A 208 8.92 1.79 3.95
C LEU A 208 9.56 0.92 2.86
N ASP A 209 8.85 0.66 1.75
CA ASP A 209 9.34 -0.17 0.65
C ASP A 209 10.38 0.54 -0.22
N LEU A 210 10.33 1.87 -0.27
CA LEU A 210 11.21 2.70 -1.09
C LEU A 210 12.40 3.24 -0.30
N LYS A 211 12.51 2.95 1.01
CA LYS A 211 13.58 3.44 1.89
C LYS A 211 14.99 3.20 1.33
N ALA A 212 15.19 2.10 0.61
CA ALA A 212 16.47 1.78 -0.02
C ALA A 212 16.90 2.79 -1.08
N LEU A 213 15.97 3.52 -1.67
CA LEU A 213 16.21 4.49 -2.75
C LEU A 213 16.33 5.92 -2.25
N HIS A 214 16.09 6.19 -0.96
CA HIS A 214 16.05 7.56 -0.43
C HIS A 214 17.41 8.27 -0.45
N ASP A 215 18.50 7.55 -0.66
CA ASP A 215 19.85 8.09 -0.86
C ASP A 215 20.24 8.23 -2.34
N ASP A 216 19.32 7.91 -3.25
CA ASP A 216 19.55 7.90 -4.69
C ASP A 216 19.17 9.24 -5.32
N ALA A 217 20.12 9.90 -5.98
CA ALA A 217 19.89 11.18 -6.62
C ALA A 217 18.82 11.10 -7.72
N GLU A 218 18.67 9.94 -8.38
CA GLU A 218 17.61 9.75 -9.38
C GLU A 218 16.23 9.67 -8.72
N PHE A 219 16.13 9.11 -7.51
CA PHE A 219 14.89 9.09 -6.73
C PHE A 219 14.50 10.50 -6.26
N GLU A 220 15.46 11.26 -5.72
CA GLU A 220 15.24 12.66 -5.32
C GLU A 220 14.76 13.53 -6.49
N GLY A 221 15.29 13.26 -7.69
CA GLY A 221 14.92 13.95 -8.93
C GLY A 221 13.48 13.71 -9.40
N LEU A 222 12.75 12.76 -8.82
CA LEU A 222 11.35 12.48 -9.19
C LEU A 222 10.35 13.47 -8.58
N PHE A 223 10.73 14.16 -7.52
CA PHE A 223 9.83 15.07 -6.81
C PHE A 223 9.73 16.43 -7.52
N PRO A 224 8.53 17.05 -7.59
CA PRO A 224 8.26 18.22 -8.44
C PRO A 224 9.08 19.50 -8.14
N ASP A 225 9.89 19.52 -7.09
CA ASP A 225 10.82 20.62 -6.76
C ASP A 225 12.25 20.12 -6.43
N GLY A 226 12.56 18.84 -6.70
CA GLY A 226 13.82 18.19 -6.29
C GLY A 226 13.99 18.07 -4.77
N ASN A 227 12.95 18.38 -3.99
CA ASN A 227 12.92 18.22 -2.54
C ASN A 227 12.01 17.03 -2.21
N VAL A 228 12.58 15.99 -1.60
CA VAL A 228 11.80 14.95 -0.94
C VAL A 228 10.98 15.63 0.16
N PRO A 229 9.64 15.55 0.15
CA PRO A 229 8.81 16.04 1.23
C PRO A 229 9.34 15.51 2.54
N THR A 230 9.64 16.39 3.49
CA THR A 230 10.07 15.93 4.82
C THR A 230 8.87 15.21 5.43
N PRO A 231 8.98 13.90 5.75
CA PRO A 231 7.90 13.23 6.47
C PRO A 231 7.65 14.01 7.76
N ALA A 232 6.39 14.18 8.13
CA ALA A 232 6.00 15.07 9.22
C ALA A 232 6.64 14.71 10.58
N LEU A 233 7.32 13.56 10.72
CA LEU A 233 8.05 13.19 11.92
C LEU A 233 9.38 12.51 11.57
N ARG A 234 10.47 13.04 12.13
CA ARG A 234 11.77 12.37 12.21
C ARG A 234 11.57 11.09 13.03
N TYR A 235 11.96 9.95 12.47
CA TYR A 235 12.33 8.79 13.29
C TYR A 235 13.58 9.15 14.08
N GLU A 236 13.39 9.76 15.25
CA GLU A 236 14.42 9.76 16.28
C GLU A 236 14.47 8.36 16.89
N ARG A 237 15.70 7.87 17.01
CA ARG A 237 16.10 6.45 17.18
C ARG A 237 15.61 5.80 18.47
#